data_AF-A0A958I380-F1
#
_entry.id   AF-A0A958I380-F1
#
_cell.length_a   1.000
_cell.length_b   1.000
_cell.length_c   1.000
_cell.angle_alpha   90.00
_cell.angle_beta   90.00
_cell.angle_gamma   90.00
#
_symmetry.space_group_name_H-M   'P 1'
#
loop_
_entity.id
_entity.type
_entity.pdbx_description
1 polymer ?
#
loop_
_entity_poly.entity_id
_entity_poly.type
_entity_poly.pdbx_seq_one_letter_code
_entity_poly.pdbx_strand_id
1 'polypeptide(L)'
;YMPDLIEKGHLYIAQPPLYSLKAGKEMHYAYTEAQNQDLLKQLQKNGKKYSIQRYKGLGEMNPEQLWETTMDPAERLLLQVTIEDAVTADKTFDMLMGSEVGPRKRFIMTHSSEVRNLDV
;
A
#
# COMPACT_ATOMS: atom_id res chain seq x y z
N TYR A 1 -1.02 -22.03 7.23
CA TYR A 1 -0.70 -22.08 8.68
C TYR A 1 -1.23 -20.79 9.32
N MET A 2 -1.86 -20.89 10.50
CA MET A 2 -2.44 -19.80 11.31
C MET A 2 -3.69 -19.07 10.76
N PRO A 3 -4.73 -19.75 10.24
CA PRO A 3 -5.98 -19.11 9.82
C PRO A 3 -6.67 -18.38 10.99
N ASP A 4 -6.57 -18.91 12.20
CA ASP A 4 -7.08 -18.31 13.44
C ASP A 4 -6.69 -16.84 13.64
N LEU A 5 -5.49 -16.43 13.24
CA LEU A 5 -5.05 -15.04 13.40
C LEU A 5 -5.85 -14.10 12.49
N ILE A 6 -6.27 -14.57 11.34
CA ILE A 6 -7.07 -13.81 10.38
C ILE A 6 -8.53 -13.81 10.84
N GLU A 7 -9.06 -14.97 11.22
CA GLU A 7 -10.45 -15.11 11.70
C GLU A 7 -10.73 -14.33 12.98
N LYS A 8 -9.75 -14.26 13.89
CA LYS A 8 -9.83 -13.45 15.13
C LYS A 8 -9.52 -11.96 14.88
N GLY A 9 -9.25 -11.57 13.63
CA GLY A 9 -9.04 -10.18 13.24
C GLY A 9 -7.72 -9.58 13.72
N HIS A 10 -6.68 -10.40 13.92
CA HIS A 10 -5.37 -9.96 14.41
C HIS A 10 -4.35 -9.66 13.29
N LEU A 11 -4.68 -9.96 12.04
CA LEU A 11 -3.79 -9.67 10.90
C LEU A 11 -4.14 -8.32 10.26
N TYR A 12 -3.14 -7.46 10.16
CA TYR A 12 -3.25 -6.13 9.55
C TYR A 12 -2.12 -5.91 8.54
N ILE A 13 -2.40 -5.11 7.52
CA ILE A 13 -1.43 -4.63 6.55
C ILE A 13 -1.29 -3.11 6.74
N ALA A 14 -0.10 -2.66 7.11
CA ALA A 14 0.20 -1.23 7.16
C ALA A 14 0.39 -0.68 5.75
N GLN A 15 -0.21 0.47 5.47
CA GLN A 15 -0.04 1.19 4.22
C GLN A 15 0.98 2.33 4.39
N PRO A 16 2.23 2.16 3.95
CA PRO A 16 3.19 3.26 3.89
C PRO A 16 2.84 4.26 2.78
N PRO A 17 3.26 5.52 2.90
CA PRO A 17 3.07 6.50 1.84
C PRO A 17 3.97 6.20 0.63
N LEU A 18 3.46 6.53 -0.56
CA LEU A 18 4.21 6.42 -1.81
C LEU A 18 5.11 7.63 -2.04
N TYR A 19 4.72 8.79 -1.50
CA TYR A 19 5.41 10.07 -1.73
C TYR A 19 5.58 10.86 -0.43
N SER A 20 6.67 11.61 -0.36
CA SER A 20 6.82 12.73 0.57
C SER A 20 7.11 14.03 -0.16
N LEU A 21 6.48 15.11 0.30
CA LEU A 21 6.60 16.45 -0.24
C LEU A 21 7.10 17.37 0.88
N LYS A 22 8.27 17.94 0.69
CA LYS A 22 8.87 18.90 1.62
C LYS A 22 8.71 20.31 1.10
N ALA A 23 8.00 21.16 1.84
CA ALA A 23 7.82 22.57 1.53
C ALA A 23 8.39 23.43 2.67
N GLY A 24 9.66 23.81 2.56
CA GLY A 24 10.38 24.50 3.64
C GLY A 24 10.58 23.60 4.86
N LYS A 25 9.86 23.87 5.95
CA LYS A 25 9.86 23.07 7.18
C LYS A 25 8.70 22.07 7.27
N GLU A 26 7.70 22.19 6.41
CA GLU A 26 6.54 21.30 6.40
C GLU A 26 6.84 20.04 5.58
N MET A 27 6.46 18.89 6.13
CA MET A 27 6.48 17.59 5.45
C MET A 27 5.03 17.13 5.25
N HIS A 28 4.72 16.72 4.02
CA HIS A 28 3.42 16.16 3.65
C HIS A 28 3.63 14.79 3.03
N TYR A 29 2.73 13.84 3.28
CA TYR A 29 2.79 12.49 2.74
C TYR A 29 1.58 12.22 1.84
N ALA A 30 1.80 11.46 0.77
CA ALA A 30 0.73 10.97 -0.09
C ALA A 30 0.83 9.45 -0.24
N TYR A 31 -0.31 8.79 -0.05
CA TYR A 31 -0.47 7.34 -0.13
C TYR A 31 -0.92 6.87 -1.52
N THR A 32 -1.42 7.80 -2.34
CA THR A 32 -1.84 7.52 -3.72
C THR A 32 -1.29 8.55 -4.70
N GLU A 33 -1.29 8.21 -5.99
CA GLU A 33 -0.92 9.14 -7.05
C GLU A 33 -1.86 10.35 -7.11
N ALA A 34 -3.16 10.14 -6.90
CA ALA A 34 -4.16 11.20 -6.90
C ALA A 34 -3.91 12.20 -5.77
N GLN A 35 -3.65 11.71 -4.55
CA GLN A 35 -3.30 12.56 -3.41
C GLN A 35 -2.04 13.38 -3.67
N ASN A 36 -1.01 12.78 -4.26
CA ASN A 36 0.21 13.48 -4.63
C ASN A 36 -0.07 14.63 -5.62
N GLN A 37 -0.86 14.37 -6.68
CA GLN A 37 -1.22 15.40 -7.66
C GLN A 37 -1.98 16.56 -7.02
N ASP A 38 -2.88 16.28 -6.07
CA ASP A 38 -3.65 17.32 -5.41
C ASP A 38 -2.79 18.14 -4.43
N LEU A 39 -1.89 17.50 -3.67
CA LEU A 39 -0.90 18.20 -2.83
C LEU A 39 0.01 19.10 -3.68
N LEU A 40 0.47 18.61 -4.83
CA LEU A 40 1.28 19.41 -5.76
C LEU A 40 0.54 20.66 -6.24
N LYS A 41 -0.73 20.53 -6.65
CA LYS A 41 -1.55 21.70 -7.06
C LYS A 41 -1.71 22.71 -5.92
N GLN A 42 -1.91 22.24 -4.69
CA GLN A 42 -2.03 23.11 -3.52
C GLN A 42 -0.73 23.86 -3.21
N LEU A 43 0.41 23.17 -3.23
CA LEU A 43 1.72 23.77 -2.97
C LEU A 43 2.11 24.77 -4.06
N GLN A 44 1.79 24.48 -5.33
CA GLN A 44 1.99 25.39 -6.46
C GLN A 44 1.16 26.68 -6.32
N LYS A 45 -0.12 26.58 -5.92
CA LYS A 45 -0.96 27.76 -5.66
C LYS A 45 -0.38 28.65 -4.56
N ASN A 46 0.27 28.06 -3.56
CA ASN A 46 0.88 28.78 -2.45
C ASN A 46 2.25 29.38 -2.80
N GLY A 47 2.77 29.16 -4.03
CA GLY A 47 4.06 29.70 -4.48
C GLY A 47 5.28 29.19 -3.70
N LYS A 48 5.12 28.18 -2.83
CA LYS A 48 6.22 27.62 -2.05
C LYS A 48 7.06 26.70 -2.93
N LYS A 49 8.38 26.84 -2.89
CA LYS A 49 9.29 25.84 -3.46
C LYS A 49 9.19 24.55 -2.64
N TYR A 50 9.01 23.43 -3.32
CA TYR A 50 8.92 22.11 -2.70
C TYR A 50 9.87 21.11 -3.35
N SER A 51 10.23 20.06 -2.61
CA SER A 51 10.92 18.88 -3.13
C SER A 51 10.06 17.65 -2.93
N ILE A 52 9.99 16.79 -3.95
CA ILE A 52 9.24 15.53 -3.92
C ILE A 52 10.22 14.35 -3.86
N GLN A 53 9.90 13.36 -3.03
CA GLN A 53 10.55 12.06 -2.99
C GLN A 53 9.49 10.99 -3.15
N ARG A 54 9.77 9.97 -3.98
CA ARG A 54 8.93 8.78 -4.14
C ARG A 54 9.63 7.60 -3.48
N TYR A 55 8.99 6.99 -2.49
CA TYR A 55 9.50 5.81 -1.83
C TYR A 55 9.32 4.57 -2.73
N LYS A 56 10.36 3.75 -2.89
CA LYS A 56 10.25 2.43 -3.53
C LYS A 56 10.19 1.30 -2.50
N GLY A 57 10.63 1.57 -1.28
CA GLY A 57 10.48 0.66 -0.15
C GLY A 57 10.72 1.36 1.18
N LEU A 58 10.43 0.64 2.27
CA LEU A 58 10.52 1.16 3.64
C LEU A 58 11.94 1.56 4.05
N GLY A 59 12.98 0.93 3.46
CA GLY A 59 14.38 1.23 3.77
C GLY A 59 14.85 2.62 3.31
N GLU A 60 14.04 3.33 2.51
CA GLU A 60 14.31 4.72 2.11
C GLU A 60 13.80 5.75 3.14
N MET A 61 13.07 5.30 4.15
CA MET A 61 12.51 6.14 5.20
C MET A 61 13.46 6.16 6.39
N ASN A 62 13.64 7.33 7.00
CA ASN A 62 14.27 7.40 8.32
C ASN A 62 13.28 6.94 9.41
N PRO A 63 13.77 6.60 10.62
CA PRO A 63 12.91 6.12 11.70
C PRO A 63 11.75 7.06 12.05
N GLU A 64 11.97 8.37 12.00
CA GLU A 64 10.94 9.37 12.28
C GLU A 64 9.81 9.32 11.24
N GLN A 65 10.15 9.29 9.94
CA GLN A 65 9.15 9.14 8.87
C GLN A 65 8.37 7.84 9.00
N LEU A 66 9.06 6.73 9.29
CA LEU A 66 8.42 5.44 9.44
C LEU A 66 7.42 5.46 10.62
N TRP A 67 7.83 6.05 11.74
CA TRP A 67 6.97 6.19 12.91
C TRP A 67 5.72 7.00 12.61
N GLU A 68 5.89 8.22 12.13
CA GLU A 68 4.81 9.18 11.87
C GLU A 68 3.79 8.67 10.83
N THR A 69 4.22 7.82 9.89
CA THR A 69 3.37 7.40 8.77
C THR A 69 2.77 6.01 8.94
N THR A 70 3.48 5.08 9.59
CA THR A 70 3.07 3.67 9.62
C THR A 70 2.94 3.05 11.00
N MET A 71 3.55 3.63 12.03
CA MET A 71 3.57 3.02 13.36
C MET A 71 2.74 3.77 14.39
N ASP A 72 2.65 5.10 14.30
CA ASP A 72 1.89 5.94 15.22
C ASP A 72 0.40 5.54 15.21
N PRO A 73 -0.17 5.06 16.31
CA PRO A 73 -1.58 4.68 16.38
C PRO A 73 -2.57 5.79 16.02
N ALA A 74 -2.17 7.06 16.14
CA ALA A 74 -3.02 8.20 15.81
C ALA A 74 -3.09 8.47 14.30
N GLU A 75 -2.01 8.23 13.56
CA GLU A 75 -1.85 8.64 12.16
C GLU A 75 -1.76 7.47 11.17
N ARG A 76 -1.43 6.26 11.65
CA ARG A 76 -1.18 5.10 10.79
C ARG A 76 -2.44 4.64 10.05
N LEU A 77 -2.25 4.22 8.80
CA LEU A 77 -3.25 3.54 7.99
C LEU A 77 -3.03 2.03 8.03
N LEU A 78 -3.98 1.31 8.65
CA LEU A 78 -3.98 -0.15 8.71
C LEU A 78 -5.21 -0.71 8.00
N LEU A 79 -4.98 -1.69 7.11
CA LEU A 79 -6.04 -2.51 6.54
C LEU A 79 -6.14 -3.81 7.32
N GLN A 80 -7.33 -4.11 7.85
CA GLN A 80 -7.58 -5.40 8.51
C GLN A 80 -7.83 -6.49 7.46
N VAL A 81 -7.12 -7.60 7.59
CA VAL A 81 -7.31 -8.75 6.68
C VAL A 81 -8.48 -9.59 7.16
N THR A 82 -9.39 -9.94 6.25
CA THR A 82 -10.58 -10.76 6.52
C THR A 82 -10.70 -11.88 5.50
N ILE A 83 -11.45 -12.94 5.85
CA ILE A 83 -11.75 -14.07 4.95
C ILE A 83 -13.26 -14.16 4.83
N GLU A 84 -13.79 -13.92 3.64
CA GLU A 84 -15.23 -14.05 3.37
C GLU A 84 -15.62 -15.51 3.10
N ASP A 85 -14.85 -16.19 2.23
CA ASP A 85 -15.05 -17.60 1.90
C ASP A 85 -13.70 -18.34 1.96
N ALA A 86 -13.56 -19.21 2.96
CA ALA A 86 -12.36 -19.99 3.20
C ALA A 86 -12.05 -20.96 2.05
N VAL A 87 -13.07 -21.52 1.38
CA VAL A 87 -12.88 -22.48 0.28
C VAL A 87 -12.36 -21.76 -0.96
N THR A 88 -12.93 -20.60 -1.26
CA THR A 88 -12.48 -19.79 -2.40
C THR A 88 -11.09 -19.18 -2.15
N ALA A 89 -10.81 -18.77 -0.91
CA ALA A 89 -9.48 -18.30 -0.52
C ALA A 89 -8.43 -19.40 -0.71
N ASP A 90 -8.67 -20.62 -0.22
CA ASP A 90 -7.73 -21.75 -0.34
C ASP A 90 -7.43 -22.10 -1.80
N LYS A 91 -8.46 -22.18 -2.65
CA LYS A 91 -8.30 -22.39 -4.11
C LYS A 91 -7.45 -21.30 -4.76
N THR A 92 -7.66 -20.04 -4.38
CA THR A 92 -6.89 -18.91 -4.89
C THR A 92 -5.44 -18.98 -4.43
N PHE A 93 -5.20 -19.32 -3.16
CA PHE A 93 -3.86 -19.51 -2.61
C PHE A 93 -3.11 -20.64 -3.32
N ASP A 94 -3.73 -21.80 -3.51
CA ASP A 94 -3.10 -22.92 -4.23
C ASP A 94 -2.79 -22.57 -5.69
N MET A 95 -3.72 -21.93 -6.40
CA MET A 95 -3.49 -21.49 -7.78
C MET A 95 -2.33 -20.48 -7.89
N LEU A 96 -2.25 -19.50 -6.98
CA LEU A 96 -1.25 -18.43 -7.05
C LEU A 96 0.10 -18.82 -6.45
N MET A 97 0.12 -19.68 -5.43
CA MET A 97 1.31 -19.97 -4.61
C MET A 97 1.71 -21.46 -4.59
N GLY A 98 0.91 -22.35 -5.19
CA GLY A 98 1.17 -23.80 -5.25
C GLY A 98 2.35 -24.21 -6.15
N SER A 99 2.50 -25.49 -6.45
CA SER A 99 3.59 -25.99 -7.32
C SER A 99 3.27 -25.87 -8.81
N GLU A 100 1.98 -25.84 -9.17
CA GLU A 100 1.52 -25.93 -10.54
C GLU A 100 1.67 -24.61 -11.30
N VAL A 101 2.57 -24.59 -12.30
CA VAL A 101 2.86 -23.38 -13.09
C VAL A 101 1.75 -23.07 -14.10
N GLY A 102 1.10 -24.10 -14.66
CA GLY A 102 0.12 -23.94 -15.74
C GLY A 102 -1.10 -23.08 -15.36
N PRO A 103 -1.83 -23.41 -14.27
CA PRO A 103 -2.94 -22.61 -13.78
C PRO A 103 -2.55 -21.16 -13.45
N ARG A 104 -1.42 -20.97 -12.74
CA ARG A 104 -0.88 -19.65 -12.41
C ARG A 104 -0.62 -18.80 -13.64
N LYS A 105 0.08 -19.37 -14.63
CA LYS A 105 0.43 -18.66 -15.86
C LYS A 105 -0.82 -18.19 -16.60
N ARG A 106 -1.83 -19.06 -16.73
CA ARG A 106 -3.11 -18.70 -17.35
C ARG A 106 -3.79 -17.57 -16.58
N PHE A 107 -3.88 -17.69 -15.25
CA PHE A 107 -4.49 -16.67 -14.41
C PHE A 107 -3.84 -15.29 -14.60
N ILE A 108 -2.50 -15.23 -14.54
CA ILE A 108 -1.75 -13.99 -14.73
C ILE A 108 -2.00 -13.42 -16.13
N MET A 109 -1.87 -14.23 -17.18
CA MET A 109 -2.06 -13.74 -18.55
C MET A 109 -3.47 -13.21 -18.79
N THR A 110 -4.49 -13.87 -18.25
CA THR A 110 -5.89 -13.46 -18.39
C THR A 110 -6.17 -12.13 -17.70
N HIS A 111 -5.73 -11.95 -16.44
CA HIS A 111 -6.13 -10.79 -15.63
C HIS A 111 -5.09 -9.66 -15.59
N SER A 112 -3.87 -9.86 -16.12
CA SER A 112 -2.78 -8.87 -16.05
C SER A 112 -3.14 -7.47 -16.58
N SER A 113 -4.00 -7.40 -17.60
CA SER A 113 -4.43 -6.14 -18.22
C SER A 113 -5.66 -5.51 -17.55
N GLU A 114 -6.40 -6.29 -16.76
CA GLU A 114 -7.62 -5.85 -16.06
C GLU A 114 -7.26 -5.09 -14.78
N VAL A 115 -6.10 -5.40 -14.19
CA VAL A 115 -5.58 -4.72 -13.01
C VAL A 115 -5.01 -3.37 -13.41
N ARG A 116 -5.88 -2.36 -13.49
CA ARG A 116 -5.50 -0.96 -13.80
C ARG A 116 -5.04 -0.16 -12.59
N ASN A 117 -5.50 -0.49 -11.39
CA ASN A 117 -5.24 0.29 -10.17
C ASN A 117 -4.94 -0.64 -8.98
N LEU A 118 -3.68 -1.07 -8.82
CA LEU A 118 -3.21 -1.60 -7.52
C LEU A 118 -2.92 -0.48 -6.51
N ASP A 119 -2.85 0.77 -6.98
CA ASP A 119 -2.55 1.96 -6.18
C ASP A 119 -3.82 2.82 -5.93
N VAL A 120 -4.88 2.23 -5.36
CA VAL A 120 -6.00 2.99 -4.78
C VAL A 120 -5.80 3.16 -3.29
#